data_AF-A0A2K8SI78-F1
#
_entry.id   AF-A0A2K8SI78-F1
#
_cell.length_a   1.000
_cell.length_b   1.000
_cell.length_c   1.000
_cell.angle_alpha   90.00
_cell.angle_beta   90.00
_cell.angle_gamma   90.00
#
_symmetry.space_group_name_H-M   'P 1'
#
loop_
_entity.id
_entity.type
_entity.pdbx_description
1 polymer ?
#
loop_
_entity_poly.entity_id
_entity_poly.type
_entity_poly.pdbx_seq_one_letter_code
_entity_poly.pdbx_strand_id
1 'polypeptide(L)'
;MNNLPQELDPERLRQLPKEELVEMIIQQAQVNRELLSSIQELKQEIEKLRVIGNLDSKTSSKPPSTDLLKKSEKNKPETKSLADSPKRSPGGQPGHKGKTRKGFDRVDRYEISKSAQ
;
A
#
# COMPACT_ATOMS: atom_id res chain seq x y z
N MET A 1 1.02 33.99 -1.08
CA MET A 1 2.28 34.46 -1.69
C MET A 1 2.17 34.22 -3.19
N ASN A 2 1.51 35.14 -3.91
CA ASN A 2 1.37 35.05 -5.36
C ASN A 2 2.66 35.60 -5.99
N ASN A 3 3.68 34.77 -6.11
CA ASN A 3 4.77 35.03 -7.06
C ASN A 3 4.30 34.54 -8.42
N LEU A 4 3.43 35.31 -9.09
CA LEU A 4 3.31 35.17 -10.54
C LEU A 4 4.66 35.63 -11.13
N PRO A 5 5.36 34.81 -11.92
CA PRO A 5 6.55 35.28 -12.61
C PRO A 5 6.17 36.47 -13.50
N GLN A 6 7.03 37.49 -13.44
CA GLN A 6 6.94 38.71 -14.24
C GLN A 6 6.54 38.39 -15.68
N GLU A 7 5.48 39.06 -16.10
CA GLU A 7 4.59 38.70 -17.20
C GLU A 7 5.32 38.55 -18.53
N LEU A 8 4.95 37.50 -19.26
CA LEU A 8 5.16 37.38 -20.70
C LEU A 8 4.44 38.55 -21.39
N ASP A 9 5.11 39.70 -21.48
CA ASP A 9 4.60 40.90 -22.13
C ASP A 9 4.38 40.61 -23.64
N PRO A 10 3.14 40.70 -24.15
CA PRO A 10 2.83 40.43 -25.55
C PRO A 10 3.65 41.30 -26.53
N GLU A 11 3.98 42.53 -26.16
CA GLU A 11 4.75 43.43 -27.03
C GLU A 11 6.20 42.97 -27.19
N ARG A 12 6.79 42.38 -26.15
CA ARG A 12 8.12 41.75 -26.23
C ARG A 12 8.10 40.50 -27.10
N LEU A 13 7.07 39.67 -26.98
CA LEU A 13 6.95 38.46 -27.79
C LEU A 13 6.81 38.78 -29.28
N ARG A 14 6.12 39.87 -29.65
CA ARG A 14 6.00 40.32 -31.05
C ARG A 14 7.33 40.76 -31.67
N GLN A 15 8.29 41.16 -30.85
CA GLN A 15 9.61 41.62 -31.30
C GLN A 15 10.59 40.46 -31.50
N LEU A 16 10.27 39.26 -31.00
CA LEU A 16 11.12 38.08 -31.18
C LEU A 16 11.04 37.53 -32.61
N PRO A 17 12.12 36.91 -33.11
CA PRO A 17 12.09 36.20 -34.37
C PRO A 17 11.12 35.02 -34.31
N LYS A 18 10.57 34.65 -35.48
CA LYS A 18 9.57 33.59 -35.59
C LYS A 18 10.10 32.26 -35.08
N GLU A 19 11.36 31.96 -35.35
CA GLU A 19 12.03 30.72 -34.96
C GLU A 19 12.05 30.56 -33.43
N GLU A 20 12.37 31.62 -32.70
CA GLU A 20 12.40 31.62 -31.23
C GLU A 20 11.00 31.44 -30.63
N LEU A 21 9.99 32.07 -31.23
CA LEU A 21 8.59 31.86 -30.85
C LEU A 21 8.16 30.41 -31.05
N VAL A 22 8.58 29.78 -32.15
CA VAL A 22 8.28 28.36 -32.42
C VAL A 22 8.95 27.45 -31.41
N GLU A 23 10.23 27.67 -31.08
CA GLU A 23 10.93 26.89 -30.06
C GLU A 23 10.26 27.03 -28.69
N MET A 24 9.89 28.24 -28.29
CA MET A 24 9.20 28.48 -27.03
C MET A 24 7.83 27.77 -26.97
N ILE A 25 7.07 27.76 -28.07
CA ILE A 25 5.79 27.03 -28.16
C ILE A 25 6.02 25.51 -28.02
N ILE A 26 7.05 24.96 -28.65
CA ILE A 26 7.38 23.53 -28.57
C ILE A 26 7.73 23.16 -27.13
N GLN A 27 8.60 23.94 -26.48
CA GLN A 27 8.98 23.75 -25.08
C GLN A 27 7.76 23.83 -24.16
N GLN A 28 6.89 24.82 -24.36
CA GLN A 28 5.66 24.97 -23.58
C GLN A 28 4.71 23.77 -23.78
N ALA A 29 4.60 23.24 -25.00
CA ALA A 29 3.77 22.07 -25.29
C ALA A 29 4.32 20.81 -24.59
N GLN A 30 5.64 20.65 -24.50
CA GLN A 30 6.26 19.56 -23.76
C GLN A 30 5.99 19.67 -22.26
N VAL A 31 6.27 20.83 -21.66
CA VAL A 31 6.03 21.08 -20.23
C VAL A 31 4.55 20.87 -19.90
N ASN A 32 3.63 21.37 -20.73
CA ASN A 32 2.19 21.15 -20.54
C ASN A 32 1.81 19.67 -20.55
N ARG A 33 2.44 18.85 -21.43
CA ARG A 33 2.19 17.41 -21.47
C ARG A 33 2.64 16.72 -20.17
N GLU A 34 3.83 17.04 -19.70
CA GLU A 34 4.40 16.48 -18.45
C GLU A 34 3.55 16.87 -17.23
N LEU A 35 3.12 18.14 -17.15
CA LEU A 35 2.24 18.63 -16.11
C LEU A 35 0.87 17.92 -16.15
N LEU A 36 0.27 17.74 -17.33
CA LEU A 36 -1.00 17.03 -17.47
C LEU A 36 -0.90 15.58 -17.02
N SER A 37 0.19 14.88 -17.36
CA SER A 37 0.46 13.52 -16.88
C SER A 37 0.54 13.48 -15.36
N SER A 38 1.32 14.39 -14.77
CA SER A 38 1.50 14.47 -13.31
C SER A 38 0.19 14.76 -12.58
N ILE A 39 -0.64 15.67 -13.12
CA ILE A 39 -1.98 15.97 -12.58
C ILE A 39 -2.88 14.74 -12.65
N GLN A 40 -2.83 13.96 -13.72
CA GLN A 40 -3.63 12.76 -13.86
C GLN A 40 -3.22 11.69 -12.83
N GLU A 41 -1.93 11.45 -12.65
CA GLU A 41 -1.41 10.52 -11.66
C GLU A 41 -1.81 10.92 -10.24
N LEU A 42 -1.65 12.20 -9.90
CA LEU A 42 -2.05 12.73 -8.60
C LEU A 42 -3.55 12.61 -8.35
N LYS A 43 -4.40 12.86 -9.37
CA LYS A 43 -5.85 12.68 -9.25
C LYS A 43 -6.22 11.23 -8.98
N GLN A 44 -5.59 10.29 -9.67
CA GLN A 44 -5.81 8.85 -9.44
C GLN A 44 -5.39 8.45 -8.02
N GLU A 45 -4.25 8.95 -7.53
CA GLU A 45 -3.79 8.64 -6.18
C GLU A 45 -4.73 9.22 -5.10
N ILE A 46 -5.17 10.47 -5.29
CA ILE A 46 -6.16 11.09 -4.40
C ILE A 46 -7.45 10.27 -4.38
N GLU A 47 -7.92 9.76 -5.52
CA GLU A 47 -9.12 8.92 -5.59
C GLU A 47 -8.93 7.60 -4.82
N LYS A 48 -7.81 6.91 -5.01
CA LYS A 48 -7.48 5.69 -4.25
C LYS A 48 -7.44 5.95 -2.75
N LEU A 49 -6.74 7.01 -2.33
CA LEU A 49 -6.62 7.38 -0.91
C LEU A 49 -7.98 7.76 -0.31
N ARG A 50 -8.84 8.45 -1.07
CA ARG A 50 -10.22 8.74 -0.64
C ARG A 50 -11.04 7.47 -0.46
N VAL A 51 -10.95 6.52 -1.39
CA VAL A 51 -11.62 5.22 -1.25
C VAL A 51 -11.14 4.50 0.00
N ILE A 52 -9.83 4.42 0.21
CA ILE A 52 -9.24 3.76 1.40
C ILE A 52 -9.65 4.47 2.69
N GLY A 53 -9.57 5.80 2.73
CA GLY A 53 -9.93 6.59 3.91
C GLY A 53 -11.42 6.51 4.26
N ASN A 54 -12.29 6.28 3.28
CA ASN A 54 -13.73 6.08 3.48
C ASN A 54 -14.09 4.64 3.90
N LEU A 55 -13.13 3.70 3.87
CA LEU A 55 -13.35 2.36 4.42
C LEU A 55 -13.23 2.44 5.95
N ASP A 56 -14.36 2.50 6.64
CA ASP A 56 -14.40 2.27 8.09
C ASP A 56 -14.50 0.76 8.37
N SER A 57 -14.07 0.36 9.57
CA SER A 57 -14.22 -0.98 10.17
C SER A 57 -15.63 -1.58 10.05
N LYS A 58 -16.66 -0.73 9.91
CA LYS A 58 -18.07 -1.12 9.73
C LYS A 58 -18.47 -1.38 8.27
N THR A 59 -17.79 -0.77 7.31
CA THR A 59 -18.08 -0.88 5.86
C THR A 59 -17.10 -1.80 5.13
N SER A 60 -15.95 -2.09 5.75
CA SER A 60 -15.00 -3.08 5.24
C SER A 60 -15.46 -4.50 5.58
N SER A 61 -16.08 -5.18 4.62
CA SER A 61 -16.42 -6.61 4.71
C SER A 61 -15.19 -7.53 4.72
N LYS A 62 -13.98 -6.98 4.54
CA LYS A 62 -12.72 -7.72 4.67
C LYS A 62 -12.20 -7.61 6.10
N PRO A 63 -11.95 -8.74 6.79
CA PRO A 63 -11.37 -8.72 8.13
C PRO A 63 -9.95 -8.13 8.09
N PRO A 64 -9.47 -7.51 9.19
CA PRO A 64 -8.12 -6.94 9.29
C PRO A 64 -7.01 -7.99 9.03
N SER A 65 -7.33 -9.27 9.18
CA SER A 65 -6.48 -10.42 8.84
C SER A 65 -6.14 -10.53 7.35
N THR A 66 -6.84 -9.80 6.47
CA THR A 66 -6.63 -9.84 5.01
C THR A 66 -5.55 -8.87 4.56
N ASP A 67 -5.20 -7.86 5.37
CA ASP A 67 -4.10 -6.92 5.13
C ASP A 67 -2.73 -7.49 5.59
N LEU A 68 -2.65 -8.82 5.72
CA LEU A 68 -1.36 -9.49 5.83
C LEU A 68 -0.66 -9.33 4.48
N LEU A 69 0.25 -8.35 4.40
CA LEU A 69 1.33 -8.32 3.43
C LEU A 69 1.83 -9.76 3.27
N LYS A 70 1.56 -10.38 2.12
CA LYS A 70 2.02 -11.73 1.79
C LYS A 70 3.55 -11.69 1.84
N LYS A 71 4.13 -11.97 3.01
CA LYS A 71 5.54 -12.33 3.13
C LYS A 71 5.68 -13.56 2.26
N SER A 72 6.31 -13.39 1.09
CA SER A 72 6.52 -14.47 0.14
C SER A 72 7.08 -15.67 0.89
N GLU A 73 6.36 -16.79 0.87
CA GLU A 73 6.71 -18.04 1.57
C GLU A 73 8.02 -18.67 1.09
N LYS A 74 8.71 -18.05 0.12
CA LYS A 74 9.94 -18.56 -0.51
C LYS A 74 11.21 -18.43 0.33
N ASN A 75 11.17 -17.86 1.54
CA ASN A 75 12.34 -17.80 2.43
C ASN A 75 12.11 -18.61 3.71
N LYS A 76 12.04 -19.93 3.59
CA LYS A 76 12.27 -20.83 4.72
C LYS A 76 13.36 -21.83 4.32
N PRO A 77 14.58 -21.74 4.89
CA PRO A 77 15.50 -22.86 4.82
C PRO A 77 14.91 -24.03 5.62
N GLU A 78 14.85 -25.18 4.97
CA GLU A 78 14.36 -26.44 5.52
C GLU A 78 15.24 -26.89 6.70
N THR A 79 14.53 -27.44 7.71
CA THR A 79 15.01 -28.40 8.71
C THR A 79 16.24 -28.04 9.56
N LYS A 80 16.02 -27.63 10.83
CA LYS A 80 16.87 -28.04 11.96
C LYS A 80 16.02 -28.28 13.23
N SER A 81 15.99 -29.56 13.63
CA SER A 81 15.75 -30.12 14.97
C SER A 81 14.75 -29.42 15.92
N LEU A 82 13.55 -30.01 16.03
CA LEU A 82 12.48 -29.64 16.97
C LEU A 82 12.69 -30.09 18.43
N ALA A 83 13.88 -30.51 18.85
CA ALA A 83 14.08 -31.11 20.17
C ALA A 83 14.62 -30.15 21.25
N ASP A 84 15.41 -29.13 20.89
CA ASP A 84 16.18 -28.34 21.89
C ASP A 84 15.89 -26.84 21.91
N SER A 85 14.78 -26.38 21.30
CA SER A 85 14.43 -24.97 21.41
C SER A 85 13.83 -24.67 22.80
N PRO A 86 14.31 -23.64 23.53
CA PRO A 86 13.72 -23.25 24.80
C PRO A 86 12.24 -22.95 24.61
N LYS A 87 11.39 -23.48 25.51
CA LYS A 87 9.93 -23.27 25.49
C LYS A 87 9.64 -21.79 25.30
N ARG A 88 9.05 -21.43 24.16
CA ARG A 88 8.62 -20.06 23.87
C ARG A 88 7.70 -19.58 24.99
N SER A 89 7.87 -18.33 25.42
CA SER A 89 7.00 -17.74 26.42
C SER A 89 5.54 -17.78 25.94
N PRO A 90 4.57 -18.10 26.81
CA PRO A 90 3.17 -18.11 26.46
C PRO A 90 2.77 -16.71 25.95
N GLY A 91 2.17 -16.67 24.75
CA GLY A 91 1.83 -15.40 24.10
C GLY A 91 0.86 -14.56 24.93
N GLY A 92 1.04 -13.24 24.90
CA GLY A 92 0.20 -12.24 25.57
C GLY A 92 0.63 -10.82 25.14
N GLN A 93 -0.25 -9.83 25.32
CA GLN A 93 0.10 -8.43 25.11
C GLN A 93 1.20 -8.02 26.12
N PRO A 94 2.16 -7.14 25.76
CA PRO A 94 3.13 -6.62 26.72
C PRO A 94 2.43 -6.09 27.99
N GLY A 95 2.80 -6.61 29.17
CA GLY A 95 2.15 -6.29 30.45
C GLY A 95 1.04 -7.26 30.88
N HIS A 96 0.58 -8.17 30.01
CA HIS A 96 -0.45 -9.16 30.33
C HIS A 96 0.09 -10.59 30.17
N LYS A 97 -0.03 -11.41 31.22
CA LYS A 97 0.34 -12.83 31.14
C LYS A 97 -0.64 -13.56 30.23
N GLY A 98 -0.09 -14.28 29.25
CA GLY A 98 -0.86 -15.19 28.42
C GLY A 98 -1.62 -16.24 29.23
N LYS A 99 -2.87 -16.51 28.85
CA LYS A 99 -3.67 -17.60 29.44
C LYS A 99 -3.96 -18.67 28.39
N THR A 100 -3.29 -19.81 28.50
CA THR A 100 -3.64 -21.00 27.71
C THR A 100 -4.70 -21.81 28.46
N ARG A 101 -5.71 -22.31 27.75
CA ARG A 101 -6.68 -23.25 28.31
C ARG A 101 -5.94 -24.52 28.74
N LYS A 102 -6.28 -25.10 29.89
CA LYS A 102 -5.80 -26.45 30.23
C LYS A 102 -6.28 -27.40 29.12
N GLY A 103 -5.38 -28.26 28.65
CA GLY A 103 -5.72 -29.27 27.65
C GLY A 103 -6.86 -30.17 28.14
N PHE A 104 -7.44 -30.94 27.24
CA PHE A 104 -8.38 -31.97 27.63
C PHE A 104 -7.60 -33.11 28.31
N ASP A 105 -8.00 -33.53 29.51
CA ASP A 105 -7.30 -34.58 30.25
C ASP A 105 -7.46 -35.95 29.58
N ARG A 106 -8.70 -36.31 29.24
CA ARG A 106 -9.04 -37.56 28.53
C ARG A 106 -10.03 -37.26 27.42
N VAL A 107 -9.78 -37.86 26.26
CA VAL A 107 -10.69 -37.80 25.12
C VAL A 107 -11.58 -39.03 25.18
N ASP A 108 -12.88 -38.83 25.41
CA ASP A 108 -13.83 -39.93 25.59
C ASP A 108 -14.17 -40.65 24.27
N ARG A 109 -14.12 -39.93 23.14
CA ARG A 109 -14.37 -40.47 21.80
C ARG A 109 -13.71 -39.60 20.73
N TYR A 110 -13.17 -40.24 19.69
CA TYR A 110 -12.84 -39.58 18.44
C TYR A 110 -13.45 -40.35 17.27
N GLU A 111 -13.97 -39.62 16.28
CA GLU A 111 -14.49 -40.18 15.03
C GLU A 111 -13.75 -39.51 13.87
N ILE A 112 -13.30 -40.32 12.91
CA ILE A 112 -12.56 -39.86 11.74
C ILE A 112 -13.41 -40.20 10.52
N SER A 113 -14.01 -39.18 9.90
CA SER A 113 -14.74 -39.33 8.64
C SER A 113 -13.75 -39.39 7.47
N LYS A 114 -13.76 -40.48 6.72
CA LYS A 114 -13.06 -40.56 5.43
C LYS A 114 -13.97 -39.99 4.35
N SER A 115 -13.46 -39.07 3.56
CA SER A 115 -14.14 -38.64 2.33
C SER A 115 -14.08 -39.77 1.29
N ALA A 116 -15.20 -40.04 0.62
CA ALA A 116 -15.27 -40.98 -0.49
C ALA A 116 -14.45 -40.47 -1.68
N GLN A 117 -13.71 -41.38 -2.33
CA GLN A 117 -12.95 -41.14 -3.56
C GLN A 117 -13.87 -40.92 -4.76
#